data_AF-A0A964HJ44-F1
#
_entry.id   AF-A0A964HJ44-F1
#
_cell.length_a   1.000
_cell.length_b   1.000
_cell.length_c   1.000
_cell.angle_alpha   90.00
_cell.angle_beta   90.00
_cell.angle_gamma   90.00
#
_symmetry.space_group_name_H-M   'P 1'
#
loop_
_entity.id
_entity.type
_entity.pdbx_description
1 polymer ?
#
loop_
_entity_poly.entity_id
_entity_poly.type
_entity_poly.pdbx_seq_one_letter_code
_entity_poly.pdbx_strand_id
1 'polypeptide(L)'
;DEARHRHPEAHAYYRARDVHYDYSGGESLTAFALRVTATIERLAADHPGETVLLVAHGGVLDIIYRRAAGRDLVSPRDFDVPNAALNWIEVGGGEWRLISWADRRHLEQTMLQAVE
;
A
#
# COMPACT_ATOMS: atom_id res chain seq x y z
N ASP A 1 18.07 0.56 12.61
CA ASP A 1 18.95 -0.18 13.54
C ASP A 1 18.39 -0.36 14.95
N GLU A 2 17.67 0.63 15.52
CA GLU A 2 17.15 0.52 16.89
C GLU A 2 16.25 -0.71 17.12
N ALA A 3 15.27 -0.95 16.23
CA ALA A 3 14.38 -2.12 16.34
C ALA A 3 15.14 -3.45 16.35
N ARG A 4 16.22 -3.57 15.57
CA ARG A 4 17.08 -4.78 15.54
C ARG A 4 17.74 -5.04 16.89
N HIS A 5 18.15 -3.99 17.60
CA HIS A 5 18.81 -4.13 18.90
C HIS A 5 17.81 -4.30 20.06
N ARG A 6 16.71 -3.54 20.06
CA ARG A 6 15.75 -3.55 21.18
C ARG A 6 14.71 -4.67 21.08
N HIS A 7 14.39 -5.11 19.87
CA HIS A 7 13.37 -6.12 19.59
C HIS A 7 13.87 -7.09 18.51
N PRO A 8 14.95 -7.86 18.77
CA PRO A 8 15.61 -8.67 17.74
C PRO A 8 14.68 -9.72 17.11
N GLU A 9 13.79 -10.33 17.90
CA GLU A 9 12.81 -11.30 17.42
C GLU A 9 11.76 -10.67 16.50
N ALA A 10 11.09 -9.60 16.95
CA ALA A 10 10.12 -8.87 16.12
C ALA A 10 10.76 -8.33 14.84
N HIS A 11 12.01 -7.85 14.93
CA HIS A 11 12.77 -7.42 13.76
C HIS A 11 13.07 -8.58 12.81
N ALA A 12 13.36 -9.79 13.31
CA ALA A 12 13.55 -10.97 12.48
C ALA A 12 12.27 -11.35 11.72
N TYR A 13 11.11 -11.36 12.40
CA TYR A 13 9.81 -11.57 11.76
C TYR A 13 9.49 -10.47 10.73
N TYR A 14 9.75 -9.21 11.06
CA TYR A 14 9.62 -8.09 10.11
C TYR A 14 10.49 -8.29 8.86
N ARG A 15 11.75 -8.68 9.04
CA ARG A 15 12.69 -8.93 7.92
C ARG A 15 12.33 -10.15 7.09
N ALA A 16 11.80 -11.18 7.72
CA ALA A 16 11.25 -12.37 7.05
C ALA A 16 9.88 -12.10 6.41
N ARG A 17 9.28 -10.94 6.70
CA ARG A 17 7.95 -10.54 6.25
C ARG A 17 6.89 -11.60 6.63
N ASP A 18 7.00 -12.10 7.86
CA ASP A 18 6.05 -13.06 8.41
C ASP A 18 4.64 -12.46 8.39
N VAL A 19 3.69 -13.18 7.78
CA VAL A 19 2.34 -12.65 7.57
C VAL A 19 1.44 -12.77 8.80
N HIS A 20 1.82 -13.63 9.75
CA HIS A 20 1.03 -14.00 10.91
C HIS A 20 1.53 -13.37 12.20
N TYR A 21 2.80 -12.97 12.27
CA TYR A 21 3.35 -12.27 13.42
C TYR A 21 2.61 -10.95 13.66
N ASP A 22 2.08 -10.77 14.87
CA ASP A 22 1.19 -9.69 15.25
C ASP A 22 1.87 -8.59 16.09
N TYR A 23 3.19 -8.68 16.31
CA TYR A 23 3.94 -7.76 17.16
C TYR A 23 3.43 -7.69 18.62
N SER A 24 3.02 -8.83 19.17
CA SER A 24 2.59 -8.95 20.58
C SER A 24 1.36 -8.08 20.89
N GLY A 25 0.30 -8.24 20.09
CA GLY A 25 -0.96 -7.50 20.23
C GLY A 25 -1.10 -6.27 19.32
N GLY A 26 -0.22 -6.11 18.34
CA GLY A 26 -0.40 -5.19 17.23
C GLY A 26 -1.30 -5.78 16.14
N GLU A 27 -0.88 -5.68 14.88
CA GLU A 27 -1.62 -6.19 13.72
C GLU A 27 -0.70 -7.03 12.84
N SER A 28 -1.15 -8.23 12.48
CA SER A 28 -0.45 -9.07 11.51
C SER A 28 -0.65 -8.59 10.08
N LEU A 29 0.26 -8.92 9.17
CA LEU A 29 0.14 -8.51 7.77
C LEU A 29 -1.12 -9.10 7.10
N THR A 30 -1.53 -10.32 7.49
CA THR A 30 -2.79 -10.91 7.03
C THR A 30 -4.00 -10.10 7.49
N ALA A 31 -4.08 -9.75 8.78
CA ALA A 31 -5.18 -8.95 9.31
C ALA A 31 -5.22 -7.56 8.66
N PHE A 32 -4.06 -6.94 8.52
CA PHE A 32 -3.89 -5.66 7.84
C PHE A 32 -4.36 -5.71 6.39
N ALA A 33 -3.95 -6.74 5.63
CA ALA A 33 -4.36 -6.92 4.24
C ALA A 33 -5.88 -7.06 4.11
N LEU A 34 -6.50 -7.89 4.95
CA LEU A 34 -7.95 -8.07 4.98
C LEU A 34 -8.68 -6.75 5.27
N ARG A 35 -8.22 -5.99 6.27
CA ARG A 35 -8.82 -4.70 6.63
C ARG A 35 -8.73 -3.68 5.49
N VAL A 36 -7.58 -3.62 4.81
CA VAL A 36 -7.39 -2.72 3.65
C VAL A 36 -8.30 -3.14 2.50
N THR A 37 -8.29 -4.42 2.11
CA THR A 37 -9.13 -4.92 1.01
C THR A 37 -10.61 -4.67 1.27
N ALA A 38 -11.11 -5.02 2.45
CA ALA A 38 -12.51 -4.79 2.82
C ALA A 38 -12.88 -3.30 2.80
N THR A 39 -11.96 -2.42 3.18
CA THR A 39 -12.20 -0.97 3.14
C THR A 39 -12.36 -0.46 1.71
N ILE A 40 -11.49 -0.89 0.78
CA ILE A 40 -11.57 -0.47 -0.62
C ILE A 40 -12.80 -1.07 -1.31
N GLU A 41 -13.12 -2.34 -1.05
CA GLU A 41 -14.32 -2.99 -1.61
C GLU A 41 -15.60 -2.30 -1.13
N ARG A 42 -15.65 -1.89 0.14
CA ARG A 42 -16.76 -1.08 0.65
C ARG A 42 -16.83 0.29 -0.03
N LEU A 43 -15.71 0.99 -0.18
CA LEU A 43 -15.68 2.29 -0.88
C LEU A 43 -16.15 2.16 -2.33
N ALA A 44 -15.75 1.11 -3.04
CA ALA A 44 -16.20 0.86 -4.41
C ALA A 44 -17.71 0.56 -4.49
N ALA A 45 -18.26 -0.15 -3.50
CA ALA A 45 -19.69 -0.44 -3.41
C ALA A 45 -20.53 0.81 -3.06
N ASP A 46 -20.00 1.68 -2.19
CA ASP A 46 -20.68 2.91 -1.75
C ASP A 46 -20.66 4.01 -2.84
N HIS A 47 -19.72 3.94 -3.80
CA HIS A 47 -19.46 4.96 -4.82
C HIS A 47 -19.42 4.40 -6.27
N PRO A 48 -20.49 3.76 -6.76
CA PRO A 48 -20.48 3.09 -8.06
C PRO A 48 -20.34 4.10 -9.22
N GLY A 49 -19.31 3.92 -10.06
CA GLY A 49 -19.06 4.77 -11.23
C GLY A 49 -18.43 6.14 -10.89
N GLU A 50 -18.11 6.39 -9.63
CA GLU A 50 -17.45 7.62 -9.20
C GLU A 50 -15.92 7.47 -9.14
N THR A 51 -15.21 8.60 -9.07
CA THR A 51 -13.78 8.65 -8.76
C THR A 51 -13.57 9.13 -7.33
N VAL A 52 -12.97 8.29 -6.49
CA VAL A 52 -12.71 8.58 -5.07
C VAL A 52 -11.23 8.86 -4.86
N LEU A 53 -10.91 9.96 -4.17
CA LEU A 53 -9.55 10.24 -3.70
C LEU A 53 -9.32 9.58 -2.33
N LEU A 54 -8.34 8.69 -2.25
CA LEU A 54 -7.88 8.07 -1.01
C LEU A 54 -6.47 8.57 -0.65
N VAL A 55 -6.31 9.08 0.57
CA VAL A 55 -4.99 9.42 1.13
C VAL A 55 -4.61 8.34 2.14
N ALA A 56 -3.45 7.70 1.94
CA ALA A 56 -3.02 6.57 2.74
C ALA A 56 -1.50 6.50 2.90
N HIS A 57 -1.04 5.55 3.74
CA HIS A 57 0.37 5.30 4.01
C HIS A 57 0.93 4.18 3.13
N GLY A 58 2.26 4.08 3.05
CA GLY A 58 2.94 3.11 2.19
C GLY A 58 2.57 1.65 2.42
N GLY A 59 2.24 1.25 3.65
CA GLY A 59 1.76 -0.11 3.93
C GLY A 59 0.40 -0.40 3.26
N VAL A 60 -0.54 0.55 3.29
CA VAL A 60 -1.85 0.41 2.63
C VAL A 60 -1.65 0.31 1.12
N LEU A 61 -0.79 1.17 0.57
CA LEU A 61 -0.46 1.18 -0.86
C LEU A 61 0.21 -0.13 -1.31
N ASP A 62 1.05 -0.74 -0.48
CA ASP A 62 1.65 -2.05 -0.75
C ASP A 62 0.58 -3.15 -0.87
N ILE A 63 -0.42 -3.18 0.02
CA ILE A 63 -1.55 -4.12 -0.09
C ILE A 63 -2.37 -3.87 -1.36
N ILE A 64 -2.72 -2.61 -1.63
CA ILE A 64 -3.51 -2.22 -2.80
C ILE A 64 -2.82 -2.64 -4.09
N TYR A 65 -1.52 -2.35 -4.24
CA TYR A 65 -0.76 -2.73 -5.42
C TYR A 65 -0.77 -4.24 -5.61
N ARG A 66 -0.45 -5.00 -4.55
CA ARG A 66 -0.39 -6.46 -4.62
C ARG A 66 -1.72 -7.05 -5.03
N ARG A 67 -2.82 -6.56 -4.45
CA ARG A 67 -4.18 -6.99 -4.81
C ARG A 67 -4.49 -6.69 -6.28
N ALA A 68 -4.23 -5.47 -6.74
CA ALA A 68 -4.51 -5.05 -8.12
C ALA A 68 -3.60 -5.69 -9.18
N ALA A 69 -2.39 -6.09 -8.80
CA ALA A 69 -1.42 -6.73 -9.68
C ALA A 69 -1.38 -8.26 -9.54
N GLY A 70 -2.26 -8.87 -8.73
CA GLY A 70 -2.30 -10.31 -8.50
C GLY A 70 -1.05 -10.87 -7.82
N ARG A 71 -0.34 -10.06 -7.03
CA ARG A 71 0.87 -10.45 -6.29
C ARG A 71 0.49 -11.02 -4.92
N ASP A 72 1.27 -11.98 -4.44
CA ASP A 72 1.13 -12.48 -3.08
C ASP A 72 1.66 -11.47 -2.03
N LEU A 73 1.38 -11.74 -0.75
CA LEU A 73 1.77 -10.85 0.36
C LEU A 73 3.25 -10.98 0.78
N VAL A 74 3.91 -12.10 0.49
CA VAL A 74 5.24 -12.46 1.00
C VAL A 74 6.38 -12.08 0.05
N SER A 75 6.11 -12.03 -1.25
CA SER A 75 7.08 -11.74 -2.28
C SER A 75 7.77 -10.39 -2.02
N PRO A 76 9.09 -10.30 -2.22
CA PRO A 76 9.81 -9.03 -2.11
C PRO A 76 9.12 -7.93 -2.91
N ARG A 77 9.09 -6.72 -2.35
CA ARG A 77 8.49 -5.58 -3.04
C ARG A 77 9.42 -5.16 -4.20
N ASP A 78 8.91 -5.26 -5.42
CA ASP A 78 9.60 -4.90 -6.67
C ASP A 78 9.07 -3.58 -7.28
N PHE A 79 8.31 -2.80 -6.52
CA PHE A 79 7.73 -1.52 -6.92
C PHE A 79 7.96 -0.43 -5.87
N ASP A 80 8.02 0.82 -6.34
CA ASP A 80 8.22 1.98 -5.49
C ASP A 80 6.93 2.49 -4.86
N VAL A 81 7.04 3.13 -3.70
CA VAL A 81 5.93 3.85 -3.07
C VAL A 81 6.44 5.22 -2.63
N PRO A 82 6.58 6.17 -3.56
CA PRO A 82 7.12 7.49 -3.26
C PRO A 82 6.13 8.32 -2.45
N ASN A 83 6.66 9.26 -1.67
CA ASN A 83 5.83 10.26 -0.99
C ASN A 83 5.09 11.13 -2.01
N ALA A 84 3.82 11.39 -1.73
CA ALA A 84 2.92 12.23 -2.54
C ALA A 84 2.78 11.79 -4.01
N ALA A 85 3.12 10.55 -4.36
CA ALA A 85 2.84 10.03 -5.69
C ALA A 85 1.35 9.72 -5.87
N LEU A 86 0.84 9.98 -7.08
CA LEU A 86 -0.51 9.59 -7.47
C LEU A 86 -0.52 8.15 -7.97
N ASN A 87 -1.54 7.39 -7.55
CA ASN A 87 -1.76 6.01 -7.96
C ASN A 87 -3.20 5.88 -8.44
N TRP A 88 -3.39 5.19 -9.56
CA TRP A 88 -4.68 4.98 -10.20
C TRP A 88 -5.00 3.49 -10.24
N ILE A 89 -6.07 3.13 -9.54
CA ILE A 89 -6.63 1.78 -9.49
C ILE A 89 -8.09 1.85 -9.89
N GLU A 90 -8.56 0.81 -10.55
CA GLU A 90 -9.97 0.60 -10.83
C GLU A 90 -10.45 -0.61 -10.04
N VAL A 91 -11.58 -0.47 -9.34
CA VAL A 91 -12.18 -1.52 -8.53
C VAL A 91 -13.66 -1.59 -8.84
N GLY A 92 -14.14 -2.75 -9.27
CA GLY A 92 -15.54 -2.94 -9.66
C GLY A 92 -15.79 -4.37 -10.16
N GLY A 93 -17.03 -4.84 -10.03
CA GLY A 93 -17.41 -6.19 -10.49
C GLY A 93 -16.65 -7.34 -9.80
N GLY A 94 -16.05 -7.09 -8.63
CA GLY A 94 -15.19 -8.04 -7.93
C GLY A 94 -13.74 -8.07 -8.41
N GLU A 95 -13.37 -7.23 -9.38
CA GLU A 95 -12.04 -7.15 -9.95
C GLU A 95 -11.30 -5.88 -9.51
N TRP A 96 -9.97 -5.98 -9.50
CA TRP A 96 -9.06 -4.87 -9.24
C TRP A 96 -8.09 -4.75 -10.41
N ARG A 97 -7.88 -3.54 -10.90
CA ARG A 97 -6.99 -3.28 -12.03
C ARG A 97 -6.06 -2.12 -11.73
N LEU A 98 -4.76 -2.36 -11.90
CA LEU A 98 -3.74 -1.31 -11.80
C LEU A 98 -3.71 -0.51 -13.11
N ILE A 99 -4.01 0.79 -13.04
CA ILE A 99 -4.03 1.69 -14.21
C ILE A 99 -2.71 2.44 -14.34
N SER A 100 -2.26 3.06 -13.24
CA SER A 100 -1.01 3.81 -13.18
C SER A 100 -0.49 3.83 -11.75
N TRP A 101 0.83 3.89 -11.60
CA TRP A 101 1.48 3.77 -10.30
C TRP A 101 2.65 4.74 -10.15
N ALA A 102 2.82 5.23 -8.93
CA ALA A 102 3.96 6.06 -8.51
C ALA A 102 4.17 7.33 -9.37
N ASP A 103 3.09 7.93 -9.87
CA ASP A 103 3.17 9.14 -10.70
C ASP A 103 3.55 10.37 -9.86
N ARG A 104 4.72 10.93 -10.16
CA ARG A 104 5.28 12.13 -9.53
C ARG A 104 5.48 13.30 -10.49
N ARG A 105 4.92 13.24 -11.71
CA ARG A 105 5.11 14.29 -12.73
C ARG A 105 4.72 15.68 -12.21
N HIS A 106 3.69 15.76 -11.36
CA HIS A 106 3.27 17.02 -10.74
C HIS A 106 4.32 17.60 -9.77
N LEU A 107 5.10 16.77 -9.08
CA LEU A 107 6.18 17.21 -8.19
C LEU A 107 7.40 17.69 -8.96
N GLU A 108 7.72 17.04 -10.07
CA GLU A 108 8.81 17.44 -10.97
C GLU A 108 8.56 18.83 -11.56
N GLN A 109 7.30 19.11 -11.91
CA GLN A 109 6.88 20.44 -12.37
C GLN A 109 7.00 21.50 -11.28
N THR A 110 6.63 21.17 -10.02
CA THR A 110 6.77 22.11 -8.90
C THR A 110 8.25 22.40 -8.56
N MET A 111 9.13 21.40 -8.65
CA MET A 111 10.57 21.62 -8.42
C MET A 111 11.22 22.51 -9.48
N LEU A 112 10.75 22.46 -10.73
CA LEU A 112 11.23 23.36 -11.79
C LEU A 112 10.73 24.79 -11.59
N GLN A 113 9.52 24.99 -11.07
CA GLN A 113 8.96 26.32 -10.79
C GLN A 113 9.51 26.98 -9.52
N ALA A 114 10.12 26.22 -8.61
CA ALA A 114 10.70 26.75 -7.37
C ALA A 114 12.14 27.30 -7.55
N VAL A 115 12.69 27.21 -8.76
CA VAL A 115 14.05 27.68 -9.11
C VAL A 115 14.01 28.97 -9.94
N GLU A 116 12.83 29.51 -10.24
CA GLU A 116 12.60 30.88 -10.70
C GLU A 116 12.14 31.79 -9.54
#